data_AF-A0AA39HHJ7-F1
#
_entry.id   AF-A0AA39HHJ7-F1
#
_cell.length_a   1.000
_cell.length_b   1.000
_cell.length_c   1.000
_cell.angle_alpha   90.00
_cell.angle_beta   90.00
_cell.angle_gamma   90.00
#
_symmetry.space_group_name_H-M   'P 1'
#
loop_
_entity.id
_entity.type
_entity.pdbx_description
1 polymer ?
#
loop_
_entity_poly.entity_id
_entity_poly.type
_entity_poly.pdbx_seq_one_letter_code
_entity_poly.pdbx_strand_id
1 'polypeptide(L)'
;MTGSVEVANENHKRFRCCCSCCHIKYSAYGIAIVSAILIVLNFALKAFDLSRIEWNWELFFFIVDSLAVLSLIYGVFAERAAFLQPFAVLCIITVSFLFLLAAFFGSGIYDPKSYAAEYVEMDLRERINDNTAAMTEEVKFTCAVGIVATSLLGLLHAWFLVLVVKCAEYFRHLEKEKKRDVENQQSI
;
A
#
# COMPACT_ATOMS: atom_id res chain seq x y z
N MET A 1 -11.62 26.63 33.12
CA MET A 1 -11.50 27.10 31.72
C MET A 1 -10.19 26.70 31.03
N THR A 2 -9.22 26.10 31.74
CA THR A 2 -7.95 25.62 31.17
C THR A 2 -8.04 24.23 30.52
N GLY A 3 -8.95 23.37 30.98
CA GLY A 3 -9.09 21.99 30.45
C GLY A 3 -9.63 21.87 29.01
N SER A 4 -10.38 22.85 28.50
CA SER A 4 -10.87 22.83 27.12
C SER A 4 -9.79 23.15 26.08
N VAL A 5 -8.75 23.91 26.47
CA VAL A 5 -7.65 24.30 25.58
C VAL A 5 -6.59 23.20 25.48
N GLU A 6 -6.31 22.48 26.57
CA GLU A 6 -5.38 21.34 26.55
C GLU A 6 -5.94 20.16 25.73
N VAL A 7 -7.23 19.84 25.88
CA VAL A 7 -7.88 18.78 25.09
C VAL A 7 -7.92 19.12 23.60
N ALA A 8 -8.15 20.39 23.24
CA ALA A 8 -8.10 20.85 21.86
C ALA A 8 -6.69 20.72 21.26
N ASN A 9 -5.63 21.02 22.04
CA ASN A 9 -4.24 20.95 21.59
C ASN A 9 -3.71 19.50 21.47
N GLU A 10 -4.14 18.60 22.35
CA GLU A 10 -3.86 17.16 22.22
C GLU A 10 -4.54 16.55 20.99
N ASN A 11 -5.81 16.87 20.76
CA ASN A 11 -6.53 16.41 19.57
C ASN A 11 -5.87 16.93 18.27
N HIS A 12 -5.40 18.18 18.26
CA HIS A 12 -4.71 18.77 17.11
C HIS A 12 -3.32 18.17 16.82
N LYS A 13 -2.68 17.54 17.82
CA LYS A 13 -1.45 16.74 17.64
C LYS A 13 -1.77 15.29 17.23
N ARG A 14 -2.88 14.73 17.70
CA ARG A 14 -3.28 13.33 17.48
C ARG A 14 -3.66 13.02 16.01
N PHE A 15 -4.10 14.02 15.25
CA PHE A 15 -4.58 13.87 13.86
C PHE A 15 -3.63 14.46 12.80
N ARG A 16 -2.32 14.43 13.07
CA ARG A 16 -1.29 14.69 12.06
C ARG A 16 -0.72 13.38 11.53
N CYS A 17 -0.23 13.44 10.29
CA CYS A 17 0.58 12.38 9.68
C CYS A 17 1.79 12.02 10.57
N CYS A 18 2.36 10.82 10.43
CA CYS A 18 3.58 10.39 11.13
C CYS A 18 4.76 11.36 10.96
N CYS A 19 4.77 12.15 9.89
CA CYS A 19 5.77 13.18 9.63
C CYS A 19 5.52 14.50 10.41
N SER A 20 4.43 14.60 11.18
CA SER A 20 3.91 15.84 11.83
C SER A 20 3.62 17.04 10.91
N CYS A 21 3.97 16.98 9.63
CA CYS A 21 3.88 18.11 8.70
C CYS A 21 2.49 18.32 8.07
N CYS A 22 1.66 17.28 7.96
CA CYS A 22 0.38 17.36 7.23
C CYS A 22 -0.81 16.89 8.07
N HIS A 23 -1.96 17.56 7.91
CA HIS A 23 -3.23 17.13 8.49
C HIS A 23 -3.67 15.81 7.85
N ILE A 24 -4.18 14.87 8.66
CA ILE A 24 -4.48 13.49 8.24
C ILE A 24 -5.41 13.42 7.00
N LYS A 25 -6.33 14.39 6.88
CA LYS A 25 -7.29 14.49 5.77
C LYS A 25 -6.59 14.75 4.42
N TYR A 26 -5.66 15.70 4.35
CA TYR A 26 -4.92 15.99 3.11
C TYR A 26 -3.98 14.85 2.75
N SER A 27 -3.37 14.19 3.74
CA SER A 27 -2.55 13.00 3.50
C SER A 27 -3.38 11.84 2.94
N ALA A 28 -4.59 11.61 3.45
CA ALA A 28 -5.48 10.58 2.91
C ALA A 28 -5.94 10.87 1.47
N TYR A 29 -6.22 12.14 1.14
CA TYR A 29 -6.49 12.55 -0.24
C TYR A 29 -5.28 12.32 -1.15
N GLY A 30 -4.07 12.67 -0.69
CA GLY A 30 -2.83 12.43 -1.41
C GLY A 30 -2.63 10.95 -1.73
N ILE A 31 -2.83 10.06 -0.75
CA ILE A 31 -2.72 8.61 -0.97
C ILE A 31 -3.77 8.14 -1.96
N ALA A 32 -5.03 8.56 -1.81
CA ALA A 32 -6.09 8.15 -2.73
C ALA A 32 -5.78 8.53 -4.19
N ILE A 33 -5.22 9.72 -4.42
CA ILE A 33 -4.79 10.17 -5.75
C ILE A 33 -3.60 9.34 -6.24
N VAL A 34 -2.56 9.16 -5.41
CA VAL A 34 -1.38 8.38 -5.79
C VAL A 34 -1.75 6.93 -6.12
N SER A 35 -2.56 6.28 -5.27
CA SER A 35 -3.04 4.92 -5.50
C SER A 35 -3.90 4.82 -6.77
N ALA A 36 -4.76 5.81 -7.05
CA ALA A 36 -5.52 5.85 -8.30
C ALA A 36 -4.61 5.97 -9.52
N ILE A 37 -3.58 6.83 -9.47
CA ILE A 37 -2.59 6.96 -10.54
C ILE A 37 -1.84 5.65 -10.78
N LEU A 38 -1.41 4.96 -9.71
CA LEU A 38 -0.72 3.68 -9.80
C LEU A 38 -1.59 2.60 -10.46
N ILE A 39 -2.88 2.54 -10.13
CA ILE A 39 -3.82 1.61 -10.79
C ILE A 39 -3.99 1.95 -12.27
N VAL A 40 -4.15 3.23 -12.62
CA VAL A 40 -4.28 3.65 -14.03
C VAL A 40 -3.01 3.33 -14.82
N LEU A 41 -1.83 3.55 -14.23
CA LEU A 41 -0.55 3.18 -14.83
C LEU A 41 -0.43 1.66 -15.03
N ASN A 42 -0.76 0.87 -14.01
CA ASN A 42 -0.75 -0.60 -14.11
C ASN A 42 -1.71 -1.09 -15.20
N PHE A 43 -2.90 -0.48 -15.30
CA PHE A 43 -3.85 -0.78 -16.37
C PHE A 43 -3.30 -0.44 -17.75
N ALA A 44 -2.69 0.74 -17.91
CA ALA A 44 -2.11 1.17 -19.17
C ALA A 44 -0.98 0.22 -19.62
N LEU A 45 -0.07 -0.13 -18.71
CA LEU A 45 1.01 -1.07 -18.99
C LEU A 45 0.48 -2.44 -19.44
N LYS A 46 -0.60 -2.92 -18.83
CA LYS A 46 -1.27 -4.16 -19.25
C LYS A 46 -1.96 -4.01 -20.61
N ALA A 47 -2.63 -2.88 -20.86
CA ALA A 47 -3.34 -2.62 -22.12
C ALA A 47 -2.40 -2.50 -23.32
N PHE A 48 -1.16 -2.04 -23.11
CA PHE A 48 -0.12 -1.99 -24.14
C PHE A 48 0.65 -3.31 -24.31
N ASP A 49 0.18 -4.41 -23.70
CA ASP A 49 0.79 -5.75 -23.75
C ASP A 49 2.28 -5.77 -23.35
N LEU A 50 2.69 -4.81 -22.52
CA LEU A 50 4.03 -4.78 -21.94
C LEU A 50 4.19 -5.80 -20.80
N SER A 51 3.09 -6.43 -20.37
CA SER A 51 3.05 -7.45 -19.31
C SER A 51 2.62 -8.81 -19.87
N ARG A 52 3.57 -9.74 -19.95
CA ARG A 52 3.41 -11.12 -20.48
C ARG A 52 2.62 -12.09 -19.56
N ILE A 53 2.01 -11.60 -18.49
CA ILE A 53 1.38 -12.42 -17.44
C ILE A 53 -0.04 -12.91 -17.86
N GLU A 54 -0.40 -14.12 -17.42
CA GLU A 54 -1.68 -14.80 -17.73
C GLU A 54 -2.92 -14.00 -17.29
N TRP A 55 -3.88 -13.89 -18.22
CA TRP A 55 -5.03 -12.97 -18.17
C TRP A 55 -5.97 -13.13 -16.96
N ASN A 56 -6.06 -14.31 -16.36
CA ASN A 56 -7.13 -14.61 -15.39
C ASN A 56 -6.82 -14.15 -13.96
N TRP A 57 -5.62 -14.41 -13.45
CA TRP A 57 -5.27 -14.08 -12.06
C TRP A 57 -4.90 -12.60 -11.90
N GLU A 58 -4.20 -12.04 -12.89
CA GLU A 58 -3.81 -10.62 -12.87
C GLU A 58 -5.02 -9.69 -12.97
N LEU A 59 -6.00 -10.02 -13.82
CA LEU A 59 -7.23 -9.25 -13.94
C LEU A 59 -8.04 -9.27 -12.63
N PHE A 60 -8.07 -10.42 -11.94
CA PHE A 60 -8.73 -10.52 -10.64
C PHE A 60 -8.07 -9.60 -9.60
N PHE A 61 -6.74 -9.65 -9.47
CA PHE A 61 -6.02 -8.74 -8.57
C PHE A 61 -6.25 -7.27 -8.93
N PHE A 62 -6.28 -6.95 -10.23
CA PHE A 62 -6.54 -5.61 -10.72
C PHE A 62 -7.94 -5.10 -10.35
N ILE A 63 -8.98 -5.94 -10.48
CA ILE A 63 -10.35 -5.60 -10.09
C ILE A 63 -10.43 -5.37 -8.58
N VAL A 64 -9.83 -6.26 -7.77
CA VAL A 64 -9.82 -6.14 -6.31
C VAL A 64 -9.12 -4.85 -5.88
N ASP A 65 -7.97 -4.52 -6.47
CA ASP A 65 -7.22 -3.30 -6.18
C ASP A 65 -8.03 -2.03 -6.57
N SER A 66 -8.68 -2.07 -7.73
CA SER A 66 -9.57 -1.00 -8.19
C SER A 66 -10.72 -0.75 -7.23
N LEU A 67 -11.41 -1.81 -6.77
CA LEU A 67 -12.49 -1.70 -5.79
C LEU A 67 -12.00 -1.16 -4.44
N ALA A 68 -10.81 -1.56 -4.00
CA ALA A 68 -10.21 -1.06 -2.77
C ALA A 68 -9.89 0.43 -2.86
N VAL A 69 -9.30 0.89 -3.96
CA VAL A 69 -9.00 2.32 -4.18
C VAL A 69 -10.25 3.15 -4.36
N LEU A 70 -11.27 2.66 -5.08
CA LEU A 70 -12.57 3.33 -5.17
C LEU A 70 -13.23 3.46 -3.79
N SER A 71 -13.13 2.42 -2.95
CA SER A 71 -13.60 2.46 -1.57
C SER A 71 -12.84 3.50 -0.74
N LEU A 72 -11.51 3.58 -0.91
CA LEU A 72 -10.69 4.60 -0.25
C LEU A 72 -11.10 6.01 -0.67
N ILE A 73 -11.22 6.28 -1.98
CA ILE A 73 -11.64 7.57 -2.53
C ILE A 73 -13.00 7.95 -1.96
N TYR A 74 -13.99 7.07 -2.10
CA TYR A 74 -15.35 7.31 -1.61
C TYR A 74 -15.36 7.55 -0.09
N GLY A 75 -14.64 6.75 0.69
CA GLY A 75 -14.58 6.87 2.14
C GLY A 75 -13.92 8.17 2.62
N VAL A 76 -12.91 8.66 1.89
CA VAL A 76 -12.29 9.96 2.17
C VAL A 76 -13.24 11.11 1.84
N PHE A 77 -13.96 11.06 0.70
CA PHE A 77 -14.93 12.08 0.31
C PHE A 77 -16.17 12.10 1.22
N ALA A 78 -16.70 10.93 1.56
CA ALA A 78 -17.88 10.79 2.41
C ALA A 78 -17.56 10.92 3.92
N GLU A 79 -16.27 11.05 4.29
CA GLU A 79 -15.79 11.06 5.68
C GLU A 79 -16.26 9.83 6.48
N ARG A 80 -16.37 8.67 5.83
CA ARG A 80 -16.88 7.43 6.42
C ARG A 80 -15.77 6.41 6.59
N ALA A 81 -15.40 6.15 7.84
CA ALA A 81 -14.35 5.20 8.21
C ALA A 81 -14.58 3.76 7.69
N ALA A 82 -15.83 3.34 7.49
CA ALA A 82 -16.15 1.99 7.02
C ALA A 82 -15.56 1.69 5.63
N PHE A 83 -15.54 2.66 4.73
CA PHE A 83 -15.06 2.48 3.36
C PHE A 83 -13.53 2.50 3.25
N LEU A 84 -12.82 2.88 4.32
CA LEU A 84 -11.35 2.79 4.38
C LEU A 84 -10.87 1.36 4.67
N GLN A 85 -11.74 0.51 5.23
CA GLN A 85 -11.39 -0.84 5.66
C GLN A 85 -10.93 -1.76 4.51
N PRO A 86 -11.58 -1.81 3.34
CA PRO A 86 -11.15 -2.67 2.23
C PRO A 86 -9.72 -2.38 1.78
N PHE A 87 -9.37 -1.10 1.66
CA PHE A 87 -8.01 -0.68 1.27
C PHE A 87 -6.97 -1.00 2.36
N ALA A 88 -7.32 -0.83 3.65
CA ALA A 88 -6.44 -1.21 4.73
C ALA A 88 -6.17 -2.73 4.76
N VAL A 89 -7.21 -3.56 4.56
CA VAL A 89 -7.06 -5.01 4.47
C VAL A 89 -6.18 -5.40 3.29
N LEU A 90 -6.39 -4.75 2.13
CA LEU A 90 -5.54 -4.98 0.97
C LEU A 90 -4.08 -4.63 1.26
N CYS A 91 -3.80 -3.49 1.90
CA CYS A 91 -2.44 -3.12 2.29
C CYS A 91 -1.79 -4.14 3.24
N ILE A 92 -2.53 -4.69 4.22
CA ILE A 92 -2.01 -5.73 5.12
C ILE A 92 -1.57 -6.97 4.34
N ILE A 93 -2.43 -7.41 3.41
CA ILE A 93 -2.16 -8.55 2.54
C ILE A 93 -0.94 -8.27 1.67
N THR A 94 -0.91 -7.13 0.97
CA THR A 94 0.18 -6.72 0.08
C THR A 94 1.51 -6.61 0.81
N VAL A 95 1.55 -5.98 1.98
CA VAL A 95 2.78 -5.89 2.80
C VAL A 95 3.30 -7.28 3.14
N SER A 96 2.42 -8.19 3.56
CA SER A 96 2.81 -9.57 3.91
C SER A 96 3.40 -10.31 2.70
N PHE A 97 2.75 -10.21 1.54
CA PHE A 97 3.24 -10.80 0.30
C PHE A 97 4.59 -10.21 -0.15
N LEU A 98 4.78 -8.89 -0.03
CA LEU A 98 6.02 -8.23 -0.43
C LEU A 98 7.20 -8.65 0.45
N PHE A 99 7.00 -8.81 1.76
CA PHE A 99 8.04 -9.34 2.64
C PHE A 99 8.35 -10.82 2.38
N LEU A 100 7.33 -11.64 2.09
CA LEU A 100 7.55 -13.03 1.67
C LEU A 100 8.31 -13.10 0.35
N LEU A 101 7.99 -12.23 -0.60
CA LEU A 101 8.68 -12.14 -1.89
C LEU A 101 10.13 -11.65 -1.74
N ALA A 102 10.38 -10.70 -0.83
CA ALA A 102 11.74 -10.29 -0.47
C ALA A 102 12.54 -11.45 0.13
N ALA A 103 11.94 -12.23 1.04
CA ALA A 103 12.57 -13.43 1.61
C ALA A 103 12.82 -14.51 0.53
N PHE A 104 11.88 -14.66 -0.40
CA PHE A 104 12.01 -15.55 -1.56
C PHE A 104 13.23 -15.18 -2.41
N PHE A 105 13.36 -13.92 -2.84
CA PHE A 105 14.57 -13.46 -3.55
C PHE A 105 15.83 -13.55 -2.70
N GLY A 106 15.74 -13.39 -1.37
CA GLY A 106 16.84 -13.62 -0.43
C GLY A 106 17.41 -15.04 -0.53
N SER A 107 16.54 -16.05 -0.69
CA SER A 107 16.97 -17.43 -0.89
C SER A 107 17.78 -17.61 -2.18
N GLY A 108 17.47 -16.86 -3.24
CA GLY A 108 18.21 -16.84 -4.51
C GLY A 108 19.64 -16.31 -4.42
N ILE A 109 19.93 -15.44 -3.45
CA ILE A 109 21.29 -14.93 -3.20
C ILE A 109 22.10 -15.95 -2.39
N TYR A 110 21.48 -16.54 -1.38
CA TYR A 110 22.16 -17.43 -0.44
C TYR A 110 22.44 -18.81 -1.03
N ASP A 111 21.46 -19.38 -1.74
CA ASP A 111 21.57 -20.69 -2.38
C ASP A 111 21.28 -20.58 -3.89
N PRO A 112 22.31 -20.73 -4.75
CA PRO A 112 22.14 -20.68 -6.20
C PRO A 112 21.34 -21.86 -6.77
N LYS A 113 21.02 -22.90 -5.97
CA LYS A 113 20.12 -24.00 -6.35
C LYS A 113 18.70 -23.83 -5.80
N SER A 114 18.40 -22.70 -5.17
CA SER A 114 17.06 -22.41 -4.69
C SER A 114 16.08 -22.21 -5.86
N TYR A 115 14.80 -22.46 -5.61
CA TYR A 115 13.73 -22.21 -6.59
C TYR A 115 13.68 -20.74 -7.03
N ALA A 116 14.07 -19.80 -6.17
CA ALA A 116 14.15 -18.39 -6.51
C ALA A 116 15.26 -18.09 -7.53
N ALA A 117 16.44 -18.69 -7.34
CA ALA A 117 17.54 -18.57 -8.29
C ALA A 117 17.17 -19.19 -9.65
N GLU A 118 16.55 -20.37 -9.65
CA GLU A 118 16.08 -21.03 -10.87
C GLU A 118 15.01 -20.21 -11.61
N TYR A 119 14.03 -19.65 -10.88
CA TYR A 119 13.00 -18.77 -11.46
C TYR A 119 13.61 -17.54 -12.15
N VAL A 120 14.56 -16.87 -11.47
CA VAL A 120 15.24 -15.70 -12.01
C VAL A 120 16.14 -16.08 -13.18
N GLU A 121 16.86 -17.20 -13.08
CA GLU A 121 17.69 -17.72 -14.18
C GLU A 121 16.86 -18.01 -15.43
N MET A 122 15.66 -18.57 -15.28
CA MET A 122 14.75 -18.81 -16.40
C MET A 122 14.33 -17.51 -17.10
N ASP A 123 13.93 -16.47 -16.36
CA ASP A 123 13.58 -15.16 -16.95
C ASP A 123 14.80 -14.49 -17.61
N LEU A 124 15.99 -14.58 -17.01
CA LEU A 124 17.21 -14.04 -17.61
C LEU A 124 17.63 -14.80 -18.88
N ARG A 125 17.52 -16.13 -18.91
CA ARG A 125 17.84 -16.95 -20.09
C ARG A 125 16.96 -16.61 -21.29
N GLU A 126 15.72 -16.19 -21.04
CA GLU A 126 14.84 -15.70 -22.11
C GLU A 126 15.34 -14.37 -22.70
N ARG A 127 16.03 -13.55 -21.89
CA ARG A 127 16.48 -12.20 -22.26
C ARG A 127 17.93 -12.13 -22.73
N ILE A 128 18.79 -13.04 -22.28
CA ILE A 128 20.24 -13.02 -22.49
C ILE A 128 20.67 -14.35 -23.13
N ASN A 129 21.20 -14.27 -24.35
CA ASN A 129 21.96 -15.38 -24.95
C ASN A 129 23.39 -15.35 -24.37
N ASP A 130 23.74 -16.39 -23.60
CA ASP A 130 25.11 -16.92 -23.40
C ASP A 130 25.84 -16.70 -22.05
N ASN A 131 26.80 -17.62 -21.80
CA ASN A 131 27.77 -17.80 -20.70
C ASN A 131 27.28 -18.06 -19.26
N THR A 132 27.48 -19.31 -18.79
CA THR A 132 27.01 -19.86 -17.51
C THR A 132 27.59 -19.18 -16.25
N ALA A 133 28.83 -18.69 -16.33
CA ALA A 133 29.48 -18.03 -15.19
C ALA A 133 28.96 -16.60 -14.95
N ALA A 134 28.80 -15.82 -16.03
CA ALA A 134 28.18 -14.49 -15.96
C ALA A 134 26.72 -14.58 -15.49
N MET A 135 26.02 -15.62 -15.91
CA MET A 135 24.61 -15.84 -15.53
C MET A 135 24.39 -16.00 -14.02
N THR A 136 25.34 -16.59 -13.28
CA THR A 136 25.20 -16.73 -11.81
C THR A 136 25.32 -15.38 -11.10
N GLU A 137 26.19 -14.48 -11.58
CA GLU A 137 26.32 -13.13 -11.02
C GLU A 137 25.10 -12.27 -11.34
N GLU A 138 24.60 -12.36 -12.58
CA GLU A 138 23.41 -11.63 -13.03
C GLU A 138 22.14 -12.07 -12.27
N VAL A 139 22.00 -13.36 -11.97
CA VAL A 139 20.92 -13.88 -11.11
C VAL A 139 21.00 -13.28 -9.70
N LYS A 140 22.18 -13.27 -9.08
CA LYS A 140 22.37 -12.67 -7.75
C LYS A 140 22.08 -11.18 -7.74
N PHE A 141 22.52 -10.46 -8.77
CA PHE A 141 22.25 -9.03 -8.94
C PHE A 141 20.74 -8.78 -9.07
N THR A 142 20.05 -9.55 -9.92
CA THR A 142 18.61 -9.43 -10.12
C THR A 142 17.83 -9.76 -8.85
N CYS A 143 18.20 -10.81 -8.12
CA CYS A 143 17.64 -11.11 -6.80
C CYS A 143 17.86 -9.95 -5.81
N ALA A 144 19.05 -9.34 -5.79
CA ALA A 144 19.33 -8.20 -4.91
C ALA A 144 18.46 -6.97 -5.26
N VAL A 145 18.31 -6.66 -6.55
CA VAL A 145 17.39 -5.62 -7.02
C VAL A 145 15.95 -5.95 -6.62
N GLY A 146 15.53 -7.21 -6.78
CA GLY A 146 14.23 -7.71 -6.36
C GLY A 146 13.96 -7.49 -4.87
N ILE A 147 14.91 -7.81 -3.99
CA ILE A 147 14.81 -7.57 -2.55
C ILE A 147 14.65 -6.08 -2.25
N VAL A 148 15.49 -5.23 -2.85
CA VAL A 148 15.43 -3.77 -2.62
C VAL A 148 14.09 -3.21 -3.08
N ALA A 149 13.66 -3.55 -4.30
CA ALA A 149 12.40 -3.06 -4.87
C ALA A 149 11.19 -3.52 -4.04
N THR A 150 11.10 -4.81 -3.71
CA THR A 150 10.00 -5.36 -2.91
C THR A 150 9.98 -4.82 -1.48
N SER A 151 11.14 -4.62 -0.85
CA SER A 151 11.24 -4.04 0.48
C SER A 151 10.81 -2.57 0.50
N LEU A 152 11.27 -1.76 -0.47
CA LEU A 152 10.87 -0.36 -0.59
C LEU A 152 9.36 -0.22 -0.83
N LEU A 153 8.80 -1.06 -1.71
CA LEU A 153 7.37 -1.10 -1.97
C LEU A 153 6.59 -1.56 -0.73
N GLY A 154 7.11 -2.55 0.02
CA GLY A 154 6.53 -3.03 1.27
C GLY A 154 6.47 -1.93 2.33
N LEU A 155 7.55 -1.16 2.49
CA LEU A 155 7.60 0.00 3.38
C LEU A 155 6.62 1.09 2.96
N LEU A 156 6.48 1.35 1.65
CA LEU A 156 5.50 2.30 1.11
C LEU A 156 4.06 1.88 1.46
N HIS A 157 3.70 0.62 1.24
CA HIS A 157 2.37 0.11 1.60
C HIS A 157 2.13 0.07 3.12
N ALA A 158 3.15 -0.24 3.91
CA ALA A 158 3.06 -0.16 5.36
C ALA A 158 2.81 1.28 5.83
N TRP A 159 3.46 2.26 5.19
CA TRP A 159 3.20 3.67 5.46
C TRP A 159 1.78 4.09 5.07
N PHE A 160 1.28 3.64 3.91
CA PHE A 160 -0.12 3.86 3.50
C PHE A 160 -1.11 3.25 4.50
N LEU A 161 -0.86 2.03 4.97
CA LEU A 161 -1.68 1.37 5.98
C LEU A 161 -1.79 2.21 7.25
N VAL A 162 -0.66 2.70 7.78
CA VAL A 162 -0.66 3.54 8.99
C VAL A 162 -1.49 4.81 8.79
N LEU A 163 -1.35 5.46 7.63
CA LEU A 163 -2.10 6.68 7.32
C LEU A 163 -3.60 6.43 7.19
N VAL A 164 -4.01 5.34 6.54
CA VAL A 164 -5.43 5.00 6.37
C VAL A 164 -6.05 4.60 7.71
N VAL A 165 -5.35 3.85 8.55
CA VAL A 165 -5.81 3.53 9.92
C VAL A 165 -6.00 4.80 10.74
N LYS A 166 -5.03 5.73 10.69
CA LYS A 166 -5.15 7.03 11.38
C LYS A 166 -6.28 7.89 10.84
N CYS A 167 -6.52 7.87 9.52
CA CYS A 167 -7.65 8.56 8.90
C CYS A 167 -8.99 7.95 9.36
N ALA A 168 -9.09 6.62 9.44
CA ALA A 168 -10.28 5.94 9.95
C ALA A 168 -10.53 6.24 11.43
N GLU A 169 -9.48 6.32 12.26
CA GLU A 169 -9.57 6.77 13.66
C GLU A 169 -10.11 8.20 13.76
N TYR A 170 -9.63 9.10 12.91
CA TYR A 170 -10.09 10.49 12.83
C TYR A 170 -11.57 10.59 12.45
N PHE A 171 -12.02 9.91 11.40
CA PHE A 171 -13.43 9.94 11.00
C PHE A 171 -14.36 9.36 12.07
N ARG A 172 -13.93 8.29 12.76
CA ARG A 172 -14.68 7.75 13.92
C ARG A 172 -14.78 8.74 15.08
N HIS A 173 -13.75 9.57 15.27
CA HIS A 173 -13.78 10.62 16.29
C HIS A 173 -14.80 11.71 15.95
N LEU A 174 -14.76 12.22 14.71
CA LEU A 174 -15.70 13.22 14.23
C LEU A 174 -17.15 12.75 14.32
N GLU A 175 -17.42 11.49 13.97
CA GLU A 175 -18.77 10.91 14.06
C GLU A 175 -19.28 10.85 15.51
N LYS A 176 -18.40 10.53 16.47
CA LYS A 176 -18.73 10.52 17.90
C LYS A 176 -19.00 11.91 18.45
N GLU A 177 -18.21 12.91 18.04
CA GLU A 177 -18.43 14.31 18.43
C GLU A 177 -19.77 14.82 17.90
N LYS A 178 -20.03 14.62 16.60
CA LYS A 178 -21.30 15.01 15.98
C LYS A 178 -22.51 14.37 16.67
N LYS A 179 -22.42 13.11 17.07
CA LYS A 179 -23.50 12.42 17.79
C LYS A 179 -23.75 13.05 19.17
N ARG A 180 -22.68 13.39 19.90
CA ARG A 180 -22.76 14.03 21.23
C ARG A 180 -23.40 15.41 21.16
N ASP A 181 -23.07 16.20 20.14
CA ASP A 181 -23.64 17.54 19.98
C ASP A 181 -25.15 17.51 19.71
N VAL A 182 -25.61 16.54 18.92
CA VAL A 182 -27.05 16.31 18.67
C VAL A 182 -27.77 15.87 19.94
N GLU A 183 -27.19 14.95 20.72
CA GLU A 183 -27.76 14.52 22.00
C GLU A 183 -27.87 15.68 23.01
N ASN A 184 -26.84 16.54 23.09
CA ASN A 184 -26.85 17.73 23.94
C ASN A 184 -27.92 18.74 23.51
N GLN A 185 -28.14 18.94 22.20
CA GLN A 185 -29.18 19.84 21.68
C GLN A 185 -30.61 19.34 21.92
N GLN A 186 -30.82 18.02 22.02
CA GLN A 186 -32.15 17.44 22.31
C GLN A 186 -32.49 17.43 23.80
N SER A 187 -31.52 17.69 24.67
CA SER A 187 -31.68 17.67 26.14
C SER A 187 -32.10 19.02 26.74
N ILE A 188 -32.42 20.01 25.90
CA ILE A 188 -32.94 21.35 26.24
C ILE A 188 -34.38 21.46 25.74
#